data_AF-A0A7U0MHB9-F1
#
_entry.id   AF-A0A7U0MHB9-F1
#
_cell.length_a   1.000
_cell.length_b   1.000
_cell.length_c   1.000
_cell.angle_alpha   90.00
_cell.angle_beta   90.00
_cell.angle_gamma   90.00
#
_symmetry.space_group_name_H-M   'P 1'
#
loop_
_entity.id
_entity.type
_entity.pdbx_description
1 polymer ?
#
loop_
_entity_poly.entity_id
_entity_poly.type
_entity_poly.pdbx_seq_one_letter_code
_entity_poly.pdbx_strand_id
1 'polypeptide(L)'
;GVILLFLVMATAFVGYVLPWGQMSFWGATVITNLLSAAPYIGTELVQWIWGGFSVDNATLTRFFTFHFILPFIIAGASMLHLLFLHQTGSSNPTGLNPNLDKIPFHAYYSYKDIFGFAVMLALLALLSTFAPNLLGDPDNFTPANPLVTPPHIKPEWYFLFAYAILRSIPNKLGGVLALLFSIMILFLMPLLHTSKQRTLMFRPLAKLFFWALVANTLILTWIGGQPVEEPFIMIGQLASV
;
A
#
# COMPACT_ATOMS: atom_id res chain seq x y z
N GLY A 1 -10.09 -7.58 4.99
CA GLY A 1 -9.84 -6.82 3.76
C GLY A 1 -9.09 -5.54 4.05
N VAL A 2 -9.78 -4.41 4.18
CA VAL A 2 -9.13 -3.08 4.33
C VAL A 2 -8.17 -2.98 5.52
N ILE A 3 -8.54 -3.55 6.68
CA ILE A 3 -7.64 -3.59 7.85
C ILE A 3 -6.36 -4.39 7.56
N LEU A 4 -6.47 -5.52 6.86
CA LEU A 4 -5.28 -6.31 6.46
C LEU A 4 -4.37 -5.52 5.52
N LEU A 5 -4.94 -4.73 4.61
CA LEU A 5 -4.17 -3.85 3.74
C LEU A 5 -3.35 -2.83 4.57
N PHE A 6 -3.99 -2.13 5.53
CA PHE A 6 -3.27 -1.21 6.42
C PHE A 6 -2.18 -1.90 7.23
N LEU A 7 -2.43 -3.10 7.76
CA LEU A 7 -1.43 -3.85 8.53
C LEU A 7 -0.22 -4.24 7.67
N VAL A 8 -0.44 -4.73 6.44
CA VAL A 8 0.64 -5.09 5.52
C VAL A 8 1.43 -3.85 5.08
N MET A 9 0.76 -2.73 4.78
CA MET A 9 1.41 -1.46 4.46
C MET A 9 2.29 -0.97 5.63
N ALA A 10 1.75 -0.99 6.85
CA ALA A 10 2.52 -0.62 8.04
C ALA A 10 3.74 -1.53 8.23
N THR A 11 3.57 -2.85 8.06
CA THR A 11 4.63 -3.86 8.21
C THR A 11 5.74 -3.66 7.18
N ALA A 12 5.37 -3.43 5.91
CA ALA A 12 6.32 -3.18 4.83
C ALA A 12 7.11 -1.89 5.07
N PHE A 13 6.44 -0.81 5.49
CA PHE A 13 7.09 0.45 5.82
C PHE A 13 8.11 0.28 6.96
N VAL A 14 7.72 -0.26 8.12
CA VAL A 14 8.66 -0.42 9.24
C VAL A 14 9.78 -1.41 8.93
N GLY A 15 9.53 -2.38 8.04
CA GLY A 15 10.54 -3.31 7.53
C GLY A 15 11.57 -2.64 6.63
N TYR A 16 11.11 -1.72 5.77
CA TYR A 16 11.99 -0.96 4.90
C TYR A 16 12.93 -0.01 5.66
N VAL A 17 12.60 0.36 6.90
CA VAL A 17 13.48 1.18 7.74
C VAL A 17 14.68 0.39 8.29
N LEU A 18 14.56 -0.94 8.43
CA LEU A 18 15.54 -1.76 9.14
C LEU A 18 16.94 -1.83 8.53
N PRO A 19 17.14 -1.83 7.19
CA PRO A 19 18.48 -1.79 6.60
C PRO A 19 19.29 -0.53 6.93
N TRP A 20 18.62 0.53 7.40
CA TRP A 20 19.25 1.79 7.81
C TRP A 20 20.09 2.47 6.72
N GLY A 21 19.63 2.39 5.47
CA GLY A 21 20.16 3.16 4.36
C GLY A 21 19.57 4.58 4.26
N GLN A 22 20.00 5.35 3.27
CA GLN A 22 19.52 6.72 3.08
C GLN A 22 18.00 6.80 2.85
N MET A 23 17.44 5.99 1.95
CA MET A 23 15.99 5.98 1.69
C MET A 23 15.21 5.46 2.89
N SER A 24 15.73 4.45 3.61
CA SER A 24 15.17 3.95 4.86
C SER A 24 15.02 5.07 5.91
N PHE A 25 16.11 5.79 6.19
CA PHE A 25 16.14 6.83 7.22
C PHE A 25 15.24 8.01 6.85
N TRP A 26 15.43 8.58 5.66
CA TRP A 26 14.68 9.75 5.25
C TRP A 26 13.20 9.44 4.98
N GLY A 27 12.90 8.23 4.48
CA GLY A 27 11.54 7.74 4.35
C GLY A 27 10.86 7.65 5.71
N ALA A 28 11.55 7.13 6.73
CA ALA A 28 11.06 7.13 8.11
C ALA A 28 10.78 8.54 8.60
N THR A 29 11.71 9.48 8.42
CA THR A 29 11.57 10.89 8.83
C THR A 29 10.36 11.54 8.17
N VAL A 30 10.22 11.44 6.85
CA VAL A 30 9.12 12.11 6.12
C VAL A 30 7.77 11.51 6.46
N ILE A 31 7.62 10.18 6.40
CA ILE A 31 6.32 9.51 6.58
C ILE A 31 5.80 9.70 8.01
N THR A 32 6.64 9.51 9.02
CA THR A 32 6.20 9.68 10.42
C THR A 32 5.92 11.14 10.74
N ASN A 33 6.66 12.09 10.16
CA ASN A 33 6.42 13.51 10.34
C ASN A 33 5.09 13.98 9.73
N LEU A 34 4.43 13.19 8.87
CA LEU A 34 3.07 13.50 8.40
C LEU A 34 2.08 13.61 9.57
N LEU A 35 2.31 12.90 10.69
CA LEU A 35 1.48 12.98 11.89
C LEU A 35 1.54 14.34 12.58
N SER A 36 2.60 15.13 12.35
CA SER A 36 2.67 16.52 12.86
C SER A 36 1.61 17.44 12.24
N ALA A 37 0.92 17.01 11.18
CA ALA A 37 -0.22 17.73 10.63
C ALA A 37 -1.48 17.64 11.52
N ALA A 38 -1.52 16.72 12.50
CA ALA A 38 -2.64 16.63 13.44
C ALA A 38 -2.69 17.88 14.34
N PRO A 39 -3.83 18.61 14.38
CA PRO A 39 -3.94 19.80 15.21
C PRO A 39 -3.70 19.51 16.69
N TYR A 40 -3.04 20.44 17.38
CA TYR A 40 -2.73 20.44 18.81
C TYR A 40 -1.73 19.37 19.28
N ILE A 41 -1.88 18.11 18.87
CA ILE A 41 -1.11 16.97 19.40
C ILE A 41 -0.02 16.44 18.44
N GLY A 42 0.04 16.95 17.21
CA GLY A 42 0.85 16.36 16.14
C GLY A 42 2.34 16.25 16.46
N THR A 43 2.95 17.31 17.01
CA THR A 43 4.38 17.32 17.35
C THR A 43 4.70 16.30 18.45
N GLU A 44 3.86 16.22 19.48
CA GLU A 44 4.02 15.27 20.58
C GLU A 44 3.87 13.82 20.09
N LEU A 45 2.92 13.54 19.19
CA LEU A 45 2.76 12.22 18.57
C LEU A 45 4.00 11.79 17.78
N VAL A 46 4.60 12.69 17.00
CA VAL A 46 5.80 12.40 16.22
C VAL A 46 6.98 12.06 17.14
N GLN A 47 7.25 12.91 18.13
CA GLN A 47 8.33 12.68 19.09
C GLN A 47 8.10 11.42 19.92
N TRP A 48 6.85 11.12 20.28
CA TRP A 48 6.48 9.89 20.97
C TRP A 48 6.73 8.64 20.12
N ILE A 49 6.49 8.68 18.81
CA ILE A 49 6.81 7.57 17.89
C ILE A 49 8.32 7.41 17.75
N TRP A 50 9.05 8.52 17.59
CA TRP A 50 10.51 8.49 17.46
C TRP A 50 11.20 8.05 18.75
N GLY A 51 10.62 8.35 19.91
CA GLY A 51 11.28 8.18 21.21
C GLY A 51 12.40 9.20 21.41
N GLY A 52 12.28 10.39 20.81
CA GLY A 52 13.30 11.43 20.77
C GLY A 52 12.89 12.60 19.85
N PHE A 53 13.84 13.50 19.57
CA PHE A 53 13.60 14.69 18.75
C PHE A 53 13.75 14.44 17.23
N SER A 54 14.35 13.32 16.85
CA SER A 54 14.54 12.88 15.47
C SER A 54 14.47 11.36 15.39
N VAL A 55 14.39 10.83 14.17
CA VAL A 55 14.61 9.39 13.93
C VAL A 55 16.03 9.04 14.36
N ASP A 56 16.16 8.05 15.24
CA ASP A 56 17.44 7.59 15.80
C ASP A 56 17.32 6.13 16.30
N ASN A 57 18.31 5.64 17.04
CA ASN A 57 18.40 4.26 17.54
C ASN A 57 17.15 3.80 18.34
N ALA A 58 16.54 4.70 19.12
CA ALA A 58 15.29 4.40 19.82
C ALA A 58 14.14 4.09 18.85
N THR A 59 14.07 4.81 17.73
CA THR A 59 13.08 4.56 16.66
C THR A 59 13.35 3.21 16.00
N LEU A 60 14.60 2.94 15.61
CA LEU A 60 14.99 1.71 14.91
C LEU A 60 14.67 0.46 15.73
N THR A 61 15.06 0.46 17.03
CA THR A 61 14.78 -0.66 17.93
C THR A 61 13.28 -0.96 18.03
N ARG A 62 12.44 0.08 18.14
CA ARG A 62 10.98 -0.08 18.21
C ARG A 62 10.39 -0.55 16.89
N PHE A 63 10.89 -0.01 15.77
CA PHE A 63 10.42 -0.39 14.44
C PHE A 63 10.77 -1.85 14.12
N PHE A 64 11.93 -2.33 14.58
CA PHE A 64 12.25 -3.76 14.53
C PHE A 64 11.22 -4.61 15.31
N THR A 65 10.91 -4.23 16.56
CA THR A 65 9.89 -4.93 17.35
C THR A 65 8.52 -4.92 16.67
N PHE A 66 8.10 -3.78 16.10
CA PHE A 66 6.83 -3.68 15.36
C PHE A 66 6.85 -4.54 14.10
N HIS A 67 7.92 -4.48 13.31
CA HIS A 67 8.08 -5.29 12.11
C HIS A 67 8.03 -6.79 12.42
N PHE A 68 8.55 -7.20 13.57
CA PHE A 68 8.48 -8.59 14.02
C PHE A 68 7.07 -9.02 14.44
N ILE A 69 6.35 -8.22 15.24
CA ILE A 69 5.04 -8.63 15.79
C ILE A 69 3.88 -8.49 14.77
N LEU A 70 3.92 -7.49 13.89
CA LEU A 70 2.83 -7.21 12.95
C LEU A 70 2.49 -8.38 12.00
N PRO A 71 3.45 -9.14 11.44
CA PRO A 71 3.17 -10.35 10.66
C PRO A 71 2.32 -11.38 11.41
N PHE A 72 2.52 -11.57 12.71
CA PHE A 72 1.70 -12.49 13.51
C PHE A 72 0.27 -11.93 13.72
N ILE A 73 0.15 -10.61 13.89
CA ILE A 73 -1.15 -9.94 13.93
C ILE A 73 -1.87 -10.09 12.58
N ILE A 74 -1.15 -9.96 11.45
CA ILE A 74 -1.69 -10.19 10.10
C ILE A 74 -2.17 -11.63 9.94
N ALA A 75 -1.43 -12.62 10.43
CA ALA A 75 -1.86 -14.02 10.41
C ALA A 75 -3.18 -14.21 11.20
N GLY A 76 -3.27 -13.62 12.39
CA GLY A 76 -4.50 -13.57 13.20
C GLY A 76 -5.69 -12.94 12.46
N ALA A 77 -5.48 -11.74 11.89
CA ALA A 77 -6.49 -11.02 11.13
C ALA A 77 -6.89 -11.76 9.83
N SER A 78 -5.98 -12.53 9.24
CA SER A 78 -6.25 -13.36 8.06
C SER A 78 -7.15 -14.54 8.39
N MET A 79 -6.96 -15.19 9.55
CA MET A 79 -7.89 -16.22 10.03
C MET A 79 -9.30 -15.66 10.25
N LEU A 80 -9.43 -14.48 10.87
CA LEU A 80 -10.72 -13.79 11.00
C LEU A 80 -11.33 -13.44 9.64
N HIS A 81 -10.50 -12.99 8.69
CA HIS A 81 -10.96 -12.69 7.34
C HIS A 81 -11.52 -13.94 6.63
N LEU A 82 -10.87 -15.09 6.76
CA LEU A 82 -11.33 -16.37 6.20
C LEU A 82 -12.57 -16.90 6.92
N LEU A 83 -12.68 -16.72 8.25
CA LEU A 83 -13.88 -17.08 9.01
C LEU A 83 -15.13 -16.40 8.44
N PHE A 84 -15.08 -15.08 8.23
CA PHE A 84 -16.20 -14.34 7.65
C PHE A 84 -16.46 -14.71 6.18
N LEU A 85 -15.40 -15.03 5.42
CA LEU A 85 -15.56 -15.57 4.07
C LEU A 85 -16.32 -16.90 4.10
N HIS A 86 -15.98 -17.82 5.00
CA HIS A 86 -16.61 -19.14 5.10
C HIS A 86 -18.08 -19.10 5.54
N GLN A 87 -18.52 -18.05 6.24
CA GLN A 87 -19.94 -17.88 6.59
C GLN A 87 -20.84 -17.69 5.35
N THR A 88 -20.32 -17.07 4.29
CA THR A 88 -21.09 -16.75 3.07
C THR A 88 -20.64 -17.54 1.84
N GLY A 89 -19.40 -18.04 1.84
CA GLY A 89 -18.73 -18.63 0.68
C GLY A 89 -18.22 -17.59 -0.32
N SER A 90 -17.38 -18.04 -1.24
CA SER A 90 -16.87 -17.19 -2.33
C SER A 90 -17.99 -16.73 -3.27
N SER A 91 -17.85 -15.51 -3.78
CA SER A 91 -18.63 -15.05 -4.93
C SER A 91 -18.10 -15.68 -6.23
N ASN A 92 -18.75 -15.38 -7.36
CA ASN A 92 -18.35 -15.86 -8.69
C ASN A 92 -18.48 -14.72 -9.72
N PRO A 93 -17.87 -14.86 -10.91
CA PRO A 93 -17.80 -13.77 -11.90
C PRO A 93 -19.16 -13.20 -12.33
N THR A 94 -20.22 -14.01 -12.34
CA THR A 94 -21.56 -13.56 -12.73
C THR A 94 -22.26 -12.76 -11.62
N GLY A 95 -21.84 -12.92 -10.36
CA GLY A 95 -22.47 -12.30 -9.20
C GLY A 95 -23.78 -12.95 -8.77
N LEU A 96 -24.23 -14.00 -9.47
CA LEU A 96 -25.42 -14.78 -9.15
C LEU A 96 -25.15 -15.75 -8.00
N ASN A 97 -26.21 -16.39 -7.49
CA ASN A 97 -26.11 -17.37 -6.41
C ASN A 97 -25.25 -18.58 -6.85
N PRO A 98 -24.07 -18.82 -6.24
CA PRO A 98 -23.19 -19.93 -6.61
C PRO A 98 -23.70 -21.30 -6.14
N ASN A 99 -24.72 -21.37 -5.28
CA ASN A 99 -25.16 -22.62 -4.65
C ASN A 99 -25.73 -23.66 -5.63
N LEU A 100 -26.12 -23.24 -6.84
CA LEU A 100 -26.68 -24.13 -7.86
C LEU A 100 -25.63 -25.04 -8.52
N ASP A 101 -24.35 -24.65 -8.46
CA ASP A 101 -23.26 -25.36 -9.14
C ASP A 101 -21.98 -25.30 -8.30
N LYS A 102 -22.05 -25.85 -7.09
CA LYS A 102 -20.88 -25.96 -6.22
C LYS A 102 -20.09 -27.23 -6.54
N ILE A 103 -18.78 -27.06 -6.64
CA ILE A 103 -17.81 -28.16 -6.69
C ILE A 103 -17.01 -28.20 -5.38
N PRO A 104 -16.53 -29.38 -4.95
CA PRO A 104 -15.65 -29.47 -3.79
C PRO A 104 -14.35 -28.69 -4.04
N PHE A 105 -13.77 -28.15 -2.96
CA PHE A 105 -12.51 -27.39 -3.08
C PHE A 105 -11.37 -28.27 -3.58
N HIS A 106 -11.21 -29.46 -3.00
CA HIS A 106 -10.33 -30.49 -3.49
C HIS A 106 -11.10 -31.41 -4.46
N ALA A 107 -10.58 -31.76 -5.63
CA ALA A 107 -9.22 -31.50 -6.14
C ALA A 107 -9.08 -30.18 -6.94
N TYR A 108 -10.21 -29.59 -7.36
CA TYR A 108 -10.23 -28.54 -8.38
C TYR A 108 -9.43 -27.28 -8.02
N TYR A 109 -9.77 -26.65 -6.90
CA TYR A 109 -9.11 -25.42 -6.46
C TYR A 109 -7.74 -25.71 -5.84
N SER A 110 -7.53 -26.88 -5.22
CA SER A 110 -6.21 -27.28 -4.73
C SER A 110 -5.16 -27.32 -5.85
N TYR A 111 -5.43 -27.99 -6.98
CA TYR A 111 -4.49 -28.04 -8.10
C TYR A 111 -4.34 -26.69 -8.81
N LYS A 112 -5.44 -25.93 -8.92
CA LYS A 112 -5.40 -24.56 -9.47
C LYS A 112 -4.50 -23.65 -8.62
N ASP A 113 -4.59 -23.74 -7.30
CA ASP A 113 -3.80 -22.94 -6.37
C ASP A 113 -2.33 -23.38 -6.40
N ILE A 114 -2.04 -24.69 -6.45
CA ILE A 114 -0.66 -25.20 -6.62
C ILE A 114 -0.03 -24.63 -7.89
N PHE A 115 -0.76 -24.62 -9.01
CA PHE A 115 -0.26 -24.01 -10.24
C PHE A 115 0.00 -22.50 -10.06
N GLY A 116 -0.92 -21.78 -9.42
CA GLY A 116 -0.73 -20.37 -9.10
C GLY A 116 0.51 -20.09 -8.24
N PHE A 117 0.73 -20.90 -7.19
CA PHE A 117 1.91 -20.82 -6.34
C PHE A 117 3.20 -21.14 -7.12
N ALA A 118 3.18 -22.13 -8.01
CA ALA A 118 4.32 -22.46 -8.86
C ALA A 118 4.71 -21.27 -9.75
N VAL A 119 3.73 -20.61 -10.38
CA VAL A 119 3.99 -19.40 -11.20
C VAL A 119 4.52 -18.25 -10.33
N MET A 120 3.91 -17.98 -9.18
CA MET A 120 4.36 -16.93 -8.26
C MET A 120 5.80 -17.15 -7.79
N LEU A 121 6.14 -18.37 -7.36
CA LEU A 121 7.49 -18.72 -6.90
C LEU A 121 8.50 -18.67 -8.04
N ALA A 122 8.12 -19.08 -9.26
CA ALA A 122 8.98 -18.95 -10.43
C ALA A 122 9.30 -17.48 -10.73
N LEU A 123 8.30 -16.59 -10.73
CA LEU A 123 8.51 -15.15 -10.94
C LEU A 123 9.37 -14.53 -9.83
N LEU A 124 9.13 -14.91 -8.56
CA LEU A 124 9.95 -14.46 -7.43
C LEU A 124 11.41 -14.92 -7.58
N ALA A 125 11.63 -16.19 -7.94
CA ALA A 125 12.97 -16.73 -8.16
C ALA A 125 13.68 -16.06 -9.34
N LEU A 126 12.96 -15.76 -10.42
CA LEU A 126 13.49 -15.02 -11.56
C LEU A 126 13.94 -13.62 -11.12
N LEU A 127 13.09 -12.89 -10.40
CA LEU A 127 13.42 -11.55 -9.89
C LEU A 127 14.63 -11.61 -8.94
N SER A 128 14.60 -12.48 -7.93
CA SER A 128 15.66 -12.55 -6.91
C SER A 128 17.01 -13.01 -7.47
N THR A 129 17.01 -13.86 -8.50
CA THR A 129 18.24 -14.44 -9.05
C THR A 129 18.82 -13.59 -10.17
N PHE A 130 17.98 -13.10 -11.09
CA PHE A 130 18.45 -12.39 -12.29
C PHE A 130 18.39 -10.88 -12.19
N ALA A 131 17.51 -10.31 -11.34
CA ALA A 131 17.34 -8.86 -11.23
C ALA A 131 16.96 -8.41 -9.80
N PRO A 132 17.73 -8.79 -8.75
CA PRO A 132 17.33 -8.61 -7.35
C PRO A 132 17.08 -7.15 -6.95
N ASN A 133 17.75 -6.21 -7.62
CA ASN A 133 17.67 -4.78 -7.32
C ASN A 133 16.70 -4.02 -8.24
N LEU A 134 16.00 -4.70 -9.16
CA LEU A 134 15.14 -4.04 -10.16
C LEU A 134 14.01 -3.20 -9.54
N LEU A 135 13.46 -3.66 -8.42
CA LEU A 135 12.34 -2.99 -7.73
C LEU A 135 12.80 -2.15 -6.52
N GLY A 136 14.11 -2.06 -6.25
CA GLY A 136 14.68 -1.31 -5.14
C GLY A 136 15.21 0.06 -5.57
N ASP A 137 15.66 0.84 -4.59
CA ASP A 137 16.32 2.12 -4.83
C ASP A 137 17.83 2.03 -4.51
N PRO A 138 18.72 2.43 -5.43
CA PRO A 138 20.17 2.33 -5.23
C PRO A 138 20.67 3.15 -4.04
N ASP A 139 20.00 4.25 -3.69
CA ASP A 139 20.42 5.11 -2.57
C ASP A 139 20.34 4.37 -1.23
N ASN A 140 19.50 3.33 -1.12
CA ASN A 140 19.38 2.55 0.10
C ASN A 140 20.57 1.61 0.37
N PHE A 141 21.51 1.46 -0.57
CA PHE A 141 22.79 0.80 -0.33
C PHE A 141 23.82 1.73 0.33
N THR A 142 23.56 3.04 0.37
CA THR A 142 24.40 3.98 1.12
C THR A 142 23.88 4.10 2.56
N PRO A 143 24.74 3.97 3.59
CA PRO A 143 24.33 4.12 4.98
C PRO A 143 23.67 5.48 5.25
N ALA A 144 22.67 5.49 6.14
CA ALA A 144 21.95 6.70 6.50
C ALA A 144 22.89 7.82 6.99
N ASN A 145 22.72 9.02 6.44
CA ASN A 145 23.37 10.23 6.92
C ASN A 145 22.30 11.29 7.25
N PRO A 146 22.03 11.57 8.54
CA PRO A 146 21.03 12.55 8.97
C PRO A 146 21.29 13.99 8.49
N LEU A 147 22.49 14.30 8.00
CA LEU A 147 22.88 15.62 7.52
C LEU A 147 22.78 15.79 6.01
N VAL A 148 22.53 14.69 5.26
CA VAL A 148 22.51 14.70 3.79
C VAL A 148 21.27 13.98 3.28
N THR A 149 20.30 14.76 2.80
CA THR A 149 19.12 14.26 2.09
C THR A 149 19.47 13.82 0.67
N PRO A 150 19.03 12.64 0.21
CA PRO A 150 19.07 12.27 -1.19
C PRO A 150 18.35 13.29 -2.09
N PRO A 151 18.80 13.48 -3.34
CA PRO A 151 18.24 14.48 -4.24
C PRO A 151 16.77 14.20 -4.60
N HIS A 152 16.38 12.93 -4.70
CA HIS A 152 15.01 12.52 -5.05
C HIS A 152 14.49 11.47 -4.06
N ILE A 153 14.12 11.91 -2.87
CA ILE A 153 13.47 11.05 -1.88
C ILE A 153 12.08 10.61 -2.36
N LYS A 154 11.84 9.30 -2.35
CA LYS A 154 10.54 8.68 -2.68
C LYS A 154 10.38 7.39 -1.88
N PRO A 155 9.13 6.95 -1.63
CA PRO A 155 8.89 5.64 -1.05
C PRO A 155 8.95 4.55 -2.12
N GLU A 156 8.79 3.31 -1.68
CA GLU A 156 8.89 2.14 -2.55
C GLU A 156 7.72 2.13 -3.53
N TRP A 157 7.90 1.44 -4.66
CA TRP A 157 7.00 1.53 -5.82
C TRP A 157 5.52 1.32 -5.49
N TYR A 158 5.20 0.46 -4.51
CA TYR A 158 3.83 0.15 -4.08
C TYR A 158 3.16 1.26 -3.27
N PHE A 159 3.89 2.29 -2.84
CA PHE A 159 3.36 3.49 -2.19
C PHE A 159 3.30 4.72 -3.11
N LEU A 160 3.86 4.65 -4.32
CA LEU A 160 4.01 5.83 -5.19
C LEU A 160 2.68 6.48 -5.58
N PHE A 161 1.62 5.69 -5.80
CA PHE A 161 0.31 6.27 -6.13
C PHE A 161 -0.23 7.17 -5.00
N ALA A 162 -0.07 6.73 -3.76
CA ALA A 162 -0.56 7.45 -2.59
C ALA A 162 0.34 8.66 -2.29
N TYR A 163 1.66 8.50 -2.51
CA TYR A 163 2.63 9.58 -2.45
C TYR A 163 2.39 10.68 -3.50
N ALA A 164 1.97 10.32 -4.72
CA ALA A 164 1.55 11.29 -5.73
C ALA A 164 0.34 12.10 -5.24
N ILE A 165 -0.71 11.43 -4.74
CA ILE A 165 -1.89 12.10 -4.18
C ILE A 165 -1.53 13.07 -3.04
N LEU A 166 -0.64 12.65 -2.12
CA LEU A 166 -0.13 13.50 -1.04
C LEU A 166 0.50 14.79 -1.57
N ARG A 167 1.37 14.68 -2.60
CA ARG A 167 2.10 15.81 -3.17
C ARG A 167 1.25 16.72 -4.06
N SER A 168 0.16 16.21 -4.63
CA SER A 168 -0.73 16.98 -5.49
C SER A 168 -1.43 18.13 -4.76
N ILE A 169 -1.58 18.04 -3.44
CA ILE A 169 -2.28 19.03 -2.63
C ILE A 169 -1.28 20.01 -2.00
N PRO A 170 -1.30 21.31 -2.34
CA PRO A 170 -0.38 22.33 -1.79
C PRO A 170 -0.78 22.77 -0.37
N ASN A 171 -1.13 21.82 0.49
CA ASN A 171 -1.46 22.02 1.89
C ASN A 171 -1.06 20.77 2.69
N LYS A 172 -0.26 20.92 3.74
CA LYS A 172 0.24 19.78 4.53
C LYS A 172 -0.89 18.91 5.11
N LEU A 173 -1.86 19.52 5.79
CA LEU A 173 -2.99 18.78 6.38
C LEU A 173 -3.88 18.17 5.29
N GLY A 174 -4.20 18.93 4.25
CA GLY A 174 -5.00 18.47 3.12
C GLY A 174 -4.37 17.26 2.41
N GLY A 175 -3.06 17.32 2.16
CA GLY A 175 -2.31 16.21 1.57
C GLY A 175 -2.31 14.97 2.46
N VAL A 176 -2.10 15.12 3.78
CA VAL A 176 -2.15 14.00 4.73
C VAL A 176 -3.54 13.37 4.79
N LEU A 177 -4.60 14.18 4.78
CA LEU A 177 -5.97 13.68 4.73
C LEU A 177 -6.24 12.96 3.41
N ALA A 178 -5.84 13.51 2.26
CA ALA A 178 -6.05 12.87 0.97
C ALA A 178 -5.29 11.55 0.83
N LEU A 179 -4.04 11.48 1.32
CA LEU A 179 -3.29 10.24 1.44
C LEU A 179 -4.09 9.19 2.22
N LEU A 180 -4.58 9.55 3.41
CA LEU A 180 -5.36 8.65 4.25
C LEU A 180 -6.66 8.21 3.57
N PHE A 181 -7.38 9.15 2.96
CA PHE A 181 -8.64 8.89 2.26
C PHE A 181 -8.46 8.05 0.99
N SER A 182 -7.30 8.11 0.32
CA SER A 182 -7.00 7.28 -0.86
C SER A 182 -7.12 5.77 -0.58
N ILE A 183 -6.96 5.37 0.68
CA ILE A 183 -7.11 3.98 1.14
C ILE A 183 -8.41 3.81 1.93
N MET A 184 -8.76 4.76 2.82
CA MET A 184 -9.98 4.66 3.63
C MET A 184 -11.27 4.69 2.80
N ILE A 185 -11.25 5.24 1.58
CA ILE A 185 -12.38 5.19 0.66
C ILE A 185 -12.85 3.74 0.38
N LEU A 186 -11.97 2.75 0.54
CA LEU A 186 -12.33 1.33 0.42
C LEU A 186 -13.38 0.88 1.45
N PHE A 187 -13.46 1.51 2.62
CA PHE A 187 -14.54 1.24 3.59
C PHE A 187 -15.90 1.75 3.11
N LEU A 188 -15.91 2.81 2.28
CA LEU A 188 -17.14 3.40 1.75
C LEU A 188 -17.66 2.64 0.52
N MET A 189 -16.83 1.81 -0.13
CA MET A 189 -17.20 1.10 -1.36
C MET A 189 -18.52 0.31 -1.26
N PRO A 190 -18.84 -0.42 -0.18
CA PRO A 190 -20.13 -1.08 -0.04
C PRO A 190 -21.32 -0.11 0.03
N LEU A 191 -21.13 1.08 0.63
CA LEU A 191 -22.17 2.10 0.79
C LEU A 191 -22.41 2.89 -0.51
N LEU A 192 -21.37 3.03 -1.33
CA LEU A 192 -21.42 3.72 -2.61
C LEU A 192 -21.96 2.85 -3.77
N HIS A 193 -22.26 1.57 -3.50
CA HIS A 193 -22.77 0.66 -4.52
C HIS A 193 -24.25 0.94 -4.85
N THR A 194 -24.52 1.52 -6.02
CA THR A 194 -25.88 1.87 -6.47
C THR A 194 -26.52 0.86 -7.40
N SER A 195 -25.73 -0.04 -7.98
CA SER A 195 -26.18 -1.01 -8.99
C SER A 195 -27.06 -2.10 -8.37
N LYS A 196 -28.02 -2.61 -9.16
CA LYS A 196 -28.78 -3.83 -8.80
C LYS A 196 -28.02 -5.12 -9.14
N GLN A 197 -27.00 -5.02 -10.00
CA GLN A 197 -26.10 -6.11 -10.35
C GLN A 197 -24.80 -6.00 -9.54
N ARG A 198 -24.45 -7.08 -8.83
CA ARG A 198 -23.30 -7.14 -7.91
C ARG A 198 -21.95 -6.96 -8.63
N THR A 199 -21.71 -7.69 -9.73
CA THR A 199 -20.40 -7.70 -10.42
C THR A 199 -20.36 -6.73 -11.61
N LEU A 200 -19.15 -6.47 -12.12
CA LEU A 200 -18.92 -5.63 -13.30
C LEU A 200 -19.09 -6.39 -14.63
N MET A 201 -19.26 -7.71 -14.60
CA MET A 201 -19.25 -8.57 -15.80
C MET A 201 -20.23 -8.06 -16.87
N PHE A 202 -21.47 -7.75 -16.46
CA PHE A 202 -22.57 -7.30 -17.31
C PHE A 202 -22.84 -5.78 -17.24
N ARG A 203 -21.85 -4.98 -16.80
CA ARG A 203 -21.99 -3.53 -16.65
C ARG A 203 -20.93 -2.80 -17.48
N PRO A 204 -21.11 -2.62 -18.81
CA PRO A 204 -20.09 -2.09 -19.71
C PRO A 204 -19.53 -0.73 -19.27
N LEU A 205 -20.41 0.22 -18.90
CA LEU A 205 -19.99 1.54 -18.43
C LEU A 205 -19.17 1.46 -17.14
N ALA A 206 -19.62 0.67 -16.16
CA ALA A 206 -18.87 0.51 -14.90
C ALA A 206 -17.53 -0.20 -15.12
N LYS A 207 -17.44 -1.12 -16.10
CA LYS A 207 -16.20 -1.77 -16.51
C LYS A 207 -15.22 -0.79 -17.16
N LEU A 208 -15.72 0.14 -17.99
CA LEU A 208 -14.91 1.23 -18.55
C LEU A 208 -14.32 2.10 -17.43
N PHE A 209 -15.13 2.56 -16.48
CA PHE A 209 -14.65 3.37 -15.35
C PHE A 209 -13.70 2.59 -14.43
N PHE A 210 -13.90 1.29 -14.25
CA PHE A 210 -12.96 0.45 -13.51
C PHE A 210 -11.58 0.43 -14.18
N TRP A 211 -11.51 0.22 -15.50
CA TRP A 211 -10.24 0.25 -16.22
C TRP A 211 -9.62 1.63 -16.30
N ALA A 212 -10.44 2.69 -16.39
CA ALA A 212 -9.96 4.07 -16.27
C ALA A 212 -9.33 4.32 -14.90
N LEU A 213 -9.94 3.84 -13.81
CA LEU A 213 -9.38 3.91 -12.46
C LEU A 213 -8.05 3.14 -12.34
N VAL A 214 -7.96 1.92 -12.91
CA VAL A 214 -6.72 1.15 -12.92
C VAL A 214 -5.61 1.91 -13.67
N ALA A 215 -5.92 2.44 -14.87
CA ALA A 215 -4.98 3.23 -15.64
C ALA A 215 -4.55 4.51 -14.88
N ASN A 216 -5.48 5.18 -14.22
CA ASN A 216 -5.21 6.36 -13.41
C ASN A 216 -4.30 6.06 -12.22
N THR A 217 -4.51 4.94 -11.52
CA THR A 217 -3.60 4.48 -10.46
C THR A 217 -2.20 4.19 -10.98
N LEU A 218 -2.07 3.62 -12.19
CA LEU A 218 -0.76 3.44 -12.84
C LEU A 218 -0.08 4.78 -13.18
N ILE A 219 -0.85 5.78 -13.65
CA ILE A 219 -0.36 7.14 -13.87
C ILE A 219 0.12 7.74 -12.54
N LEU A 220 -0.65 7.63 -11.45
CA LEU A 220 -0.25 8.11 -10.14
C LEU A 220 1.03 7.42 -9.64
N THR A 221 1.18 6.11 -9.84
CA THR A 221 2.42 5.38 -9.53
C THR A 221 3.60 5.94 -10.32
N TRP A 222 3.43 6.18 -11.62
CA TRP A 222 4.47 6.77 -12.47
C TRP A 222 4.85 8.19 -12.00
N ILE A 223 3.86 9.07 -11.80
CA ILE A 223 4.06 10.45 -11.33
C ILE A 223 4.67 10.49 -9.93
N GLY A 224 4.31 9.56 -9.06
CA GLY A 224 4.92 9.40 -7.73
C GLY A 224 6.44 9.23 -7.79
N GLY A 225 6.96 8.63 -8.88
CA GLY A 225 8.40 8.46 -9.10
C GLY A 225 9.08 9.63 -9.82
N GLN A 226 8.34 10.64 -10.27
CA GLN A 226 8.89 11.81 -10.99
C GLN A 226 9.26 12.96 -10.01
N PRO A 227 10.18 13.86 -10.42
CA PRO A 227 10.46 15.09 -9.68
C PRO A 227 9.24 16.02 -9.63
N VAL A 228 9.24 16.93 -8.65
CA VAL A 228 8.16 17.92 -8.45
C VAL A 228 8.40 19.11 -9.37
N GLU A 229 8.18 18.92 -10.66
CA GLU A 229 8.40 19.89 -11.73
C GLU A 229 7.27 19.83 -12.77
N GLU A 230 7.10 20.88 -13.58
CA GLU A 230 6.16 20.82 -14.71
C GLU A 230 6.68 19.89 -15.82
N PRO A 231 5.81 19.10 -16.49
CA PRO A 231 4.35 19.03 -16.37
C PRO A 231 3.84 18.03 -15.32
N PHE A 232 4.71 17.39 -14.54
CA PHE A 232 4.34 16.30 -13.61
C PHE A 232 3.45 16.77 -12.46
N ILE A 233 3.62 18.01 -12.00
CA ILE A 233 2.74 18.63 -11.00
C ILE A 233 1.30 18.64 -11.51
N MET A 234 1.07 19.21 -12.70
CA MET A 234 -0.26 19.29 -13.30
C MET A 234 -0.86 17.90 -13.55
N ILE A 235 -0.09 16.95 -14.07
CA ILE A 235 -0.58 15.58 -14.30
C ILE A 235 -0.95 14.90 -12.98
N GLY A 236 -0.12 15.05 -11.94
CA GLY A 236 -0.40 14.49 -10.61
C GLY A 236 -1.68 15.05 -10.01
N GLN A 237 -1.90 16.36 -10.12
CA GLN A 237 -3.11 17.04 -9.68
C GLN A 237 -4.35 16.53 -10.41
N LEU A 238 -4.31 16.49 -11.75
CA LEU A 238 -5.42 16.00 -12.56
C LEU A 238 -5.74 14.53 -12.29
N ALA A 239 -4.73 13.68 -12.10
CA ALA A 239 -4.92 12.27 -11.79
C ALA A 239 -5.44 12.04 -10.35
N SER A 240 -5.26 13.01 -9.44
CA SER A 240 -5.74 12.92 -8.05
C SER A 240 -7.20 13.35 -7.88
N VAL A 241 -7.72 14.14 -8.82
CA VAL A 241 -9.12 14.61 -8.88
C VAL A 241 -10.02 13.53 -9.47
#